data_AF-A0A6P3V6Q8-F1
#
_entry.id   AF-A0A6P3V6Q8-F1
#
_cell.length_a   1.000
_cell.length_b   1.000
_cell.length_c   1.000
_cell.angle_alpha   90.00
_cell.angle_beta   90.00
_cell.angle_gamma   90.00
#
_symmetry.space_group_name_H-M   'P 1'
#
loop_
_entity.id
_entity.type
_entity.pdbx_description
1 polymer ?
#
loop_
_entity_poly.entity_id
_entity_poly.type
_entity_poly.pdbx_seq_one_letter_code
_entity_poly.pdbx_strand_id
1 'polypeptide(L)'
;MFLVNEEVSIVQSRLINISYALEYAISGDGPLTTLGFNEALGFINTKYANASDDFPDIQIHMWSTGDYSESTRKIFGLTREFYDAVYRDVHNKDGWSVYPTLLRPKSRGIIKLRSNNPFDHPLIYPNYFKEPEDMATLIEGVKFVLEMSKTVSLRRYGSKLNPNPFPDCKHIPL
;
A
#
# COMPACT_ATOMS: atom_id res chain seq x y z
N MET A 1 4.79 -5.15 2.55
CA MET A 1 6.04 -4.42 2.84
C MET A 1 7.22 -5.27 2.41
N PHE A 2 8.22 -4.64 1.82
CA PHE A 2 9.52 -5.22 1.52
C PHE A 2 10.60 -4.42 2.25
N LEU A 3 11.40 -5.11 3.06
CA LEU A 3 12.55 -4.56 3.76
C LEU A 3 13.73 -4.42 2.80
N VAL A 4 14.54 -3.38 2.97
CA VAL A 4 15.79 -3.18 2.25
C VAL A 4 16.95 -3.02 3.23
N ASN A 5 18.18 -3.22 2.75
CA ASN A 5 19.39 -3.21 3.58
C ASN A 5 20.13 -1.86 3.56
N GLU A 6 19.59 -0.85 2.88
CA GLU A 6 20.18 0.49 2.75
C GLU A 6 19.25 1.56 3.31
N GLU A 7 19.82 2.62 3.89
CA GLU A 7 19.08 3.75 4.47
C GLU A 7 18.61 4.75 3.40
N VAL A 8 17.86 4.25 2.42
CA VAL A 8 17.40 5.02 1.26
C VAL A 8 15.92 5.36 1.30
N SER A 9 15.18 4.84 2.28
CA SER A 9 13.74 5.02 2.35
C SER A 9 13.30 6.19 3.23
N ILE A 10 12.07 6.64 3.02
CA ILE A 10 11.40 7.66 3.83
C ILE A 10 11.04 7.04 5.18
N VAL A 11 11.82 7.40 6.20
CA VAL A 11 11.57 7.07 7.60
C VAL A 11 11.26 8.36 8.35
N GLN A 12 10.03 8.49 8.84
CA GLN A 12 9.51 9.72 9.44
C GLN A 12 10.42 10.27 10.56
N SER A 13 10.94 9.40 11.42
CA SER A 13 11.84 9.78 12.51
C SER A 13 13.17 10.39 12.06
N ARG A 14 13.64 10.09 10.84
CA ARG A 14 14.84 10.72 10.25
C ARG A 14 14.52 12.05 9.55
N LEU A 15 13.29 12.17 9.01
CA LEU A 15 12.87 13.32 8.19
C LEU A 15 12.32 14.50 8.98
N ILE A 16 11.71 14.25 10.14
CA ILE A 16 11.17 15.33 10.98
C ILE A 16 12.27 15.83 11.92
N ASN A 17 13.11 16.73 11.43
CA ASN A 17 14.09 17.44 12.24
C ASN A 17 14.18 18.93 11.86
N ILE A 18 14.75 19.74 12.76
CA ILE A 18 14.80 21.20 12.59
C ILE A 18 15.64 21.64 11.38
N SER A 19 16.68 20.89 11.02
CA SER A 19 17.53 21.21 9.88
C SER A 19 16.76 21.13 8.57
N TYR A 20 16.02 20.04 8.36
CA TYR A 20 15.16 19.90 7.17
C TYR A 20 13.98 20.87 7.18
N ALA A 21 13.44 21.22 8.36
CA ALA A 21 12.41 22.25 8.47
C ALA A 21 12.92 23.64 8.05
N LEU A 22 14.13 24.00 8.46
CA LEU A 22 14.78 25.26 8.05
C LEU A 22 15.16 25.25 6.57
N GLU A 23 15.69 24.13 6.06
CA GLU A 23 16.00 23.97 4.64
C GLU A 23 14.76 24.20 3.77
N TYR A 24 13.64 23.56 4.10
CA TYR A 24 12.36 23.76 3.42
C TYR A 24 11.86 25.20 3.54
N ALA A 25 11.93 25.82 4.73
CA ALA A 25 11.44 27.18 4.94
C ALA A 25 12.26 28.25 4.19
N ILE A 26 13.58 28.05 4.06
CA ILE A 26 14.50 29.03 3.47
C ILE A 26 14.61 28.84 1.96
N SER A 27 14.76 27.59 1.50
CA SER A 27 15.06 27.27 0.10
C SER A 27 13.87 26.70 -0.68
N GLY A 28 12.81 26.27 0.01
CA GLY A 28 11.72 25.51 -0.61
C GLY A 28 12.14 24.12 -1.08
N ASP A 29 13.32 23.64 -0.67
CA ASP A 29 13.91 22.37 -1.08
C ASP A 29 14.08 21.42 0.12
N GLY A 30 14.62 20.24 -0.15
CA GLY A 30 14.98 19.23 0.84
C GLY A 30 13.92 18.15 1.04
N PRO A 31 14.17 17.19 1.95
CA PRO A 31 13.37 15.98 2.05
C PRO A 31 11.91 16.18 2.43
N LEU A 32 11.54 17.33 3.02
CA LEU A 32 10.14 17.66 3.34
C LEU A 32 9.30 18.03 2.11
N THR A 33 9.92 18.23 0.95
CA THR A 33 9.21 18.42 -0.33
C THR A 33 8.70 17.10 -0.92
N THR A 34 9.13 15.95 -0.39
CA THR A 34 8.71 14.64 -0.89
C THR A 34 7.20 14.44 -0.75
N LEU A 35 6.61 13.72 -1.71
CA LEU A 35 5.19 13.35 -1.71
C LEU A 35 4.83 12.43 -0.53
N GLY A 36 5.83 11.75 0.05
CA GLY A 36 5.72 10.92 1.27
C GLY A 36 4.99 9.59 1.08
N PHE A 37 3.82 9.61 0.41
CA PHE A 37 3.06 8.42 0.05
C PHE A 37 3.44 7.98 -1.38
N ASN A 38 2.77 8.47 -2.41
CA ASN A 38 2.90 7.90 -3.76
C ASN A 38 4.09 8.47 -4.52
N GLU A 39 5.22 7.78 -4.45
CA GLU A 39 6.43 8.17 -5.17
C GLU A 39 6.50 7.61 -6.59
N ALA A 40 5.85 6.47 -6.84
CA ALA A 40 5.76 5.89 -8.16
C ALA A 40 4.39 5.23 -8.39
N LEU A 41 3.93 5.31 -9.64
CA LEU A 41 2.71 4.68 -10.11
C LEU A 41 3.05 3.78 -11.30
N GLY A 42 2.37 2.64 -11.39
CA GLY A 42 2.46 1.73 -12.52
C GLY A 42 1.09 1.23 -12.92
N PHE A 43 0.95 0.83 -14.18
CA PHE A 43 -0.26 0.21 -14.69
C PHE A 43 0.12 -1.12 -15.33
N ILE A 44 -0.64 -2.17 -15.03
CA ILE A 44 -0.41 -3.50 -15.59
C ILE A 44 -1.72 -4.10 -16.05
N ASN A 45 -1.61 -5.03 -17.01
CA ASN A 45 -2.70 -5.88 -17.44
C ASN A 45 -2.48 -7.27 -16.86
N THR A 46 -3.44 -7.78 -16.11
CA THR A 46 -3.44 -9.19 -15.70
C THR A 46 -3.93 -10.07 -16.85
N LYS A 47 -3.87 -11.39 -16.66
CA LYS A 47 -4.45 -12.36 -17.61
C LYS A 47 -5.98 -12.24 -17.77
N TYR A 48 -6.65 -11.50 -16.89
CA TYR A 48 -8.10 -11.24 -16.97
C TYR A 48 -8.43 -9.96 -17.74
N ALA A 49 -7.43 -9.12 -18.03
CA ALA A 49 -7.61 -7.97 -18.90
C ALA A 49 -7.94 -8.43 -20.32
N ASN A 50 -8.94 -7.79 -20.93
CA ASN A 50 -9.23 -7.98 -22.33
C ASN A 50 -8.16 -7.26 -23.16
N ALA A 51 -7.40 -8.00 -23.97
CA ALA A 51 -6.30 -7.46 -24.77
C ALA A 51 -6.75 -6.47 -25.86
N SER A 52 -8.05 -6.50 -26.22
CA SER A 52 -8.64 -5.55 -27.16
C SER A 52 -8.98 -4.20 -26.52
N ASP A 53 -9.01 -4.13 -25.18
CA ASP A 53 -9.29 -2.88 -24.46
C ASP A 53 -8.01 -2.05 -24.33
N ASP A 54 -8.12 -0.72 -24.34
CA ASP A 54 -7.01 0.23 -24.28
C ASP A 54 -6.63 0.66 -22.85
N PHE A 55 -7.22 0.02 -21.83
CA PHE A 55 -7.04 0.37 -20.43
C PHE A 55 -6.56 -0.79 -19.56
N PRO A 56 -5.82 -0.48 -18.47
CA PRO A 56 -5.35 -1.48 -17.51
C PRO A 56 -6.44 -1.92 -16.52
N ASP A 57 -6.24 -3.10 -15.93
CA ASP A 57 -7.10 -3.65 -14.88
C ASP A 57 -6.53 -3.48 -13.46
N ILE A 58 -5.21 -3.23 -13.34
CA ILE A 58 -4.52 -2.95 -12.07
C ILE A 58 -3.68 -1.67 -12.16
N GLN A 59 -3.80 -0.84 -11.12
CA GLN A 59 -2.85 0.25 -10.84
C GLN A 59 -2.01 -0.10 -9.62
N ILE A 60 -0.71 -0.01 -9.77
CA ILE A 60 0.28 -0.20 -8.73
C ILE A 60 0.62 1.16 -8.17
N HIS A 61 0.47 1.29 -6.86
CA HIS A 61 0.93 2.45 -6.12
C HIS A 61 2.12 2.03 -5.28
N MET A 62 3.25 2.71 -5.47
CA MET A 62 4.46 2.45 -4.72
C MET A 62 4.76 3.61 -3.79
N TRP A 63 5.09 3.26 -2.54
CA TRP A 63 5.63 4.20 -1.58
C TRP A 63 6.92 3.66 -0.98
N SER A 64 7.89 4.55 -0.80
CA SER A 64 9.03 4.33 0.08
C SER A 64 8.55 4.53 1.49
N THR A 65 8.56 3.48 2.31
CA THR A 65 8.19 3.65 3.72
C THR A 65 8.94 2.66 4.60
N GLY A 66 9.61 3.22 5.60
CA GLY A 66 9.95 2.50 6.82
C GLY A 66 9.08 2.90 8.01
N ASP A 67 8.10 3.79 7.82
CA ASP A 67 7.27 4.29 8.91
C ASP A 67 5.90 3.62 9.00
N TYR A 68 5.89 2.48 9.68
CA TYR A 68 4.67 1.90 10.23
C TYR A 68 4.46 2.39 11.66
N SER A 69 4.32 3.69 11.91
CA SER A 69 4.07 4.22 13.25
C SER A 69 2.64 3.94 13.73
N GLU A 70 2.34 4.34 14.98
CA GLU A 70 0.96 4.39 15.50
C GLU A 70 0.02 5.22 14.62
N SER A 71 0.55 6.24 13.92
CA SER A 71 -0.22 7.02 12.95
C SER A 71 -0.67 6.14 11.79
N THR A 72 0.25 5.35 11.23
CA THR A 72 -0.02 4.38 10.16
C THR A 72 -1.05 3.35 10.59
N ARG A 73 -0.95 2.83 11.84
CA ARG A 73 -1.96 1.93 12.41
C ARG A 73 -3.36 2.55 12.41
N LYS A 74 -3.48 3.81 12.83
CA LYS A 74 -4.76 4.53 12.87
C LYS A 74 -5.31 4.84 11.47
N ILE A 75 -4.46 5.26 10.54
CA ILE A 75 -4.84 5.57 9.15
C ILE A 75 -5.45 4.33 8.47
N PHE A 76 -4.83 3.17 8.65
CA PHE A 76 -5.30 1.91 8.06
C PHE A 76 -6.35 1.18 8.91
N GLY A 77 -6.77 1.74 10.05
CA GLY A 77 -7.77 1.13 10.92
C GLY A 77 -7.34 -0.23 11.50
N LEU A 78 -6.04 -0.46 11.68
CA LEU A 78 -5.52 -1.74 12.15
C LEU A 78 -5.70 -1.89 13.67
N THR A 79 -6.07 -3.08 14.11
CA THR A 79 -6.09 -3.43 15.54
C THR A 79 -4.66 -3.40 16.11
N ARG A 80 -4.53 -3.19 17.43
CA ARG A 80 -3.21 -3.18 18.07
C ARG A 80 -2.55 -4.55 17.96
N GLU A 81 -3.34 -5.61 18.11
CA GLU A 81 -2.89 -6.99 18.05
C GLU A 81 -2.33 -7.33 16.67
N PHE A 82 -3.00 -6.89 15.59
CA PHE A 82 -2.52 -7.10 14.22
C PHE A 82 -1.24 -6.32 13.96
N TYR A 83 -1.20 -5.05 14.38
CA TYR A 83 -0.02 -4.21 14.23
C TYR A 83 1.20 -4.77 14.97
N ASP A 84 1.01 -5.19 16.22
CA ASP A 84 2.08 -5.75 17.04
C ASP A 84 2.62 -7.05 16.45
N ALA A 85 1.78 -7.86 15.82
CA ALA A 85 2.18 -9.12 15.20
C ALA A 85 2.90 -8.96 13.85
N VAL A 86 2.58 -7.93 13.07
CA VAL A 86 3.03 -7.81 11.67
C VAL A 86 4.08 -6.70 11.48
N TYR A 87 3.94 -5.57 12.17
CA TYR A 87 4.66 -4.34 11.86
C TYR A 87 5.58 -3.81 12.96
N ARG A 88 5.40 -4.22 14.23
CA ARG A 88 6.11 -3.62 15.37
C ARG A 88 7.63 -3.77 15.34
N ASP A 89 8.13 -4.93 14.94
CA ASP A 89 9.55 -5.26 14.82
C ASP A 89 10.20 -4.75 13.53
N VAL A 90 9.39 -4.38 12.54
CA VAL A 90 9.82 -3.78 11.27
C VAL A 90 9.57 -2.27 11.22
N HIS A 91 9.00 -1.69 12.26
CA HIS A 91 8.84 -0.24 12.41
C HIS A 91 10.21 0.45 12.41
N ASN A 92 10.32 1.59 11.72
CA ASN A 92 11.55 2.35 11.46
C ASN A 92 12.65 1.60 10.68
N LYS A 93 12.36 0.42 10.11
CA LYS A 93 13.29 -0.24 9.19
C LYS A 93 13.05 0.24 7.78
N ASP A 94 14.12 0.42 7.03
CA ASP A 94 14.04 0.83 5.64
C ASP A 94 13.27 -0.17 4.78
N GLY A 95 12.42 0.35 3.92
CA GLY A 95 11.59 -0.48 3.07
C GLY A 95 10.78 0.29 2.04
N TRP A 96 10.08 -0.48 1.24
CA TRP A 96 9.10 0.00 0.28
C TRP A 96 7.86 -0.89 0.38
N SER A 97 6.70 -0.33 0.04
CA SER A 97 5.51 -1.15 -0.12
C SER A 97 4.70 -0.73 -1.32
N VAL A 98 3.82 -1.65 -1.69
CA VAL A 98 2.99 -1.52 -2.85
C VAL A 98 1.61 -2.02 -2.54
N TYR A 99 0.62 -1.28 -3.00
CA TYR A 99 -0.78 -1.69 -2.97
C TYR A 99 -1.31 -1.73 -4.41
N PRO A 100 -1.59 -2.94 -4.93
CA PRO A 100 -2.30 -3.07 -6.19
C PRO A 100 -3.77 -2.68 -6.00
N THR A 101 -4.25 -1.77 -6.83
CA THR A 101 -5.63 -1.29 -6.84
C THR A 101 -6.34 -1.84 -8.06
N LEU A 102 -7.48 -2.49 -7.82
CA LEU A 102 -8.36 -2.97 -8.88
C LEU A 102 -9.07 -1.79 -9.54
N LEU A 103 -8.80 -1.56 -10.82
CA LEU A 103 -9.35 -0.42 -11.57
C LEU A 103 -10.74 -0.67 -12.13
N ARG A 104 -11.07 -1.94 -12.37
CA ARG A 104 -12.30 -2.36 -13.07
C ARG A 104 -13.04 -3.45 -12.28
N PRO A 105 -13.45 -3.18 -11.02
CA PRO A 105 -14.19 -4.16 -10.26
C PRO A 105 -15.49 -4.54 -10.98
N LYS A 106 -15.83 -5.82 -10.97
CA LYS A 106 -17.11 -6.38 -11.42
C LYS A 106 -18.15 -6.33 -10.31
N SER A 107 -17.73 -6.43 -9.04
CA SER A 107 -18.62 -6.27 -7.89
C SER A 107 -19.34 -4.92 -7.92
N ARG A 108 -20.61 -4.93 -7.52
CA ARG A 108 -21.44 -3.73 -7.43
C ARG A 108 -22.05 -3.59 -6.04
N GLY A 109 -21.83 -2.41 -5.47
CA GLY A 109 -22.43 -2.00 -4.21
C GLY A 109 -23.78 -1.32 -4.38
N ILE A 110 -24.42 -1.01 -3.26
CA ILE A 110 -25.67 -0.26 -3.20
C ILE A 110 -25.52 0.84 -2.15
N ILE A 111 -25.98 2.05 -2.49
CA ILE A 111 -26.15 3.15 -1.53
C ILE A 111 -27.65 3.34 -1.31
N LYS A 112 -28.10 3.29 -0.06
CA LYS A 112 -29.50 3.49 0.33
C LYS A 112 -29.62 4.69 1.26
N LEU A 113 -30.70 5.45 1.11
CA LEU A 113 -31.06 6.43 2.13
C LEU A 113 -31.34 5.71 3.45
N ARG A 114 -30.80 6.23 4.54
CA ARG A 114 -31.08 5.73 5.89
C ARG A 114 -32.46 6.17 6.35
N SER A 115 -32.80 7.42 6.06
CA SER A 115 -34.07 8.07 6.42
C SER A 115 -34.40 9.14 5.38
N ASN A 116 -35.49 9.89 5.60
CA ASN A 116 -35.84 11.08 4.82
C ASN A 116 -35.07 12.35 5.26
N ASN A 117 -34.25 12.28 6.30
CA ASN A 117 -33.43 13.40 6.76
C ASN A 117 -32.15 13.51 5.91
N PRO A 118 -31.93 14.62 5.17
CA PRO A 118 -30.74 14.77 4.33
C PRO A 118 -29.42 14.88 5.13
N PHE A 119 -29.50 15.12 6.46
CA PHE A 119 -28.33 15.14 7.34
C PHE A 119 -27.92 13.75 7.84
N ASP A 120 -28.74 12.72 7.63
CA ASP A 120 -28.40 11.35 8.03
C ASP A 120 -27.46 10.72 6.99
N HIS A 121 -26.33 10.18 7.45
CA HIS A 121 -25.41 9.46 6.58
C HIS A 121 -26.10 8.26 5.91
N PRO A 122 -25.93 8.08 4.59
CA PRO A 122 -26.55 6.97 3.87
C PRO A 122 -25.97 5.63 4.32
N LEU A 123 -26.72 4.56 4.04
CA LEU A 123 -26.25 3.20 4.19
C LEU A 123 -25.45 2.83 2.94
N ILE A 124 -24.16 2.54 3.10
CA ILE A 124 -23.26 2.17 2.01
C ILE A 124 -22.94 0.69 2.14
N TYR A 125 -23.30 -0.09 1.12
CA TYR A 125 -23.01 -1.52 1.02
C TYR A 125 -22.11 -1.75 -0.19
N PRO A 126 -20.77 -1.73 -0.03
CA PRO A 126 -19.86 -1.81 -1.18
C PRO A 126 -19.90 -3.16 -1.91
N ASN A 127 -20.21 -4.24 -1.17
CA ASN A 127 -20.15 -5.62 -1.66
C ASN A 127 -18.78 -5.96 -2.29
N TYR A 128 -17.69 -5.55 -1.65
CA TYR A 128 -16.34 -5.85 -2.14
C TYR A 128 -16.16 -7.36 -2.31
N PHE A 129 -15.54 -7.75 -3.42
CA PHE A 129 -15.21 -9.14 -3.75
C PHE A 129 -16.43 -10.07 -3.81
N LYS A 130 -17.62 -9.51 -4.10
CA LYS A 130 -18.82 -10.30 -4.37
C LYS A 130 -18.63 -11.15 -5.62
N GLU A 131 -18.05 -10.57 -6.67
CA GLU A 131 -17.68 -11.30 -7.88
C GLU A 131 -16.27 -11.90 -7.71
N PRO A 132 -16.08 -13.20 -7.97
CA PRO A 132 -14.81 -13.88 -7.74
C PRO A 132 -13.66 -13.34 -8.59
N GLU A 133 -13.96 -12.77 -9.76
CA GLU A 133 -12.99 -12.16 -10.68
C GLU A 133 -12.22 -11.00 -10.05
N ASP A 134 -12.85 -10.25 -9.13
CA ASP A 134 -12.22 -9.11 -8.48
C ASP A 134 -11.04 -9.56 -7.60
N MET A 135 -11.26 -10.61 -6.81
CA MET A 135 -10.22 -11.21 -5.99
C MET A 135 -9.16 -11.89 -6.86
N ALA A 136 -9.56 -12.61 -7.90
CA ALA A 136 -8.63 -13.28 -8.80
C ALA A 136 -7.69 -12.29 -9.51
N THR A 137 -8.21 -11.14 -9.95
CA THR A 137 -7.42 -10.08 -10.61
C THR A 137 -6.44 -9.43 -9.62
N LEU A 138 -6.87 -9.14 -8.39
CA LEU A 138 -5.98 -8.61 -7.36
C LEU A 138 -4.85 -9.58 -6.98
N ILE A 139 -5.12 -10.88 -6.93
CA ILE A 139 -4.09 -11.90 -6.68
C ILE A 139 -3.00 -11.84 -7.75
N GLU A 140 -3.36 -11.66 -9.02
CA GLU A 140 -2.35 -11.50 -10.09
C GLU A 140 -1.54 -10.19 -9.92
N GLY A 141 -2.17 -9.12 -9.45
CA GLY A 141 -1.47 -7.90 -9.04
C GLY A 141 -0.45 -8.15 -7.92
N VAL A 142 -0.81 -8.91 -6.89
CA VAL A 142 0.11 -9.28 -5.80
C VAL A 142 1.27 -10.14 -6.30
N LYS A 143 1.00 -11.13 -7.15
CA LYS A 143 2.04 -11.97 -7.78
C LYS A 143 3.02 -11.14 -8.59
N PHE A 144 2.51 -10.18 -9.39
CA PHE A 144 3.36 -9.26 -10.13
C PHE A 144 4.30 -8.50 -9.20
N VAL A 145 3.80 -7.96 -8.09
CA VAL A 145 4.61 -7.22 -7.12
C VAL A 145 5.67 -8.11 -6.45
N LEU A 146 5.34 -9.37 -6.16
CA LEU A 146 6.31 -10.34 -5.64
C LEU A 146 7.43 -10.60 -6.64
N GLU A 147 7.12 -10.77 -7.93
CA GLU A 147 8.14 -10.92 -8.98
C GLU A 147 8.93 -9.63 -9.21
N MET A 148 8.27 -8.47 -9.15
CA MET A 148 8.90 -7.15 -9.22
C MET A 148 9.98 -7.00 -8.14
N SER A 149 9.70 -7.45 -6.91
CA SER A 149 10.67 -7.42 -5.80
C SER A 149 11.96 -8.22 -6.07
N LYS A 150 11.90 -9.20 -6.99
CA LYS A 150 13.03 -10.06 -7.39
C LYS A 150 13.82 -9.54 -8.59
N THR A 151 13.43 -8.41 -9.17
CA THR A 151 14.18 -7.78 -10.28
C THR A 151 15.57 -7.34 -9.83
N VAL A 152 16.52 -7.19 -10.77
CA VAL A 152 17.89 -6.72 -10.46
C VAL A 152 17.87 -5.38 -9.73
N SER A 153 16.99 -4.46 -10.15
CA SER A 153 16.86 -3.11 -9.59
C SER A 153 16.46 -3.10 -8.12
N LEU A 154 15.61 -4.03 -7.66
CA LEU A 154 15.17 -4.10 -6.26
C LEU A 154 16.04 -5.07 -5.44
N ARG A 155 16.59 -6.12 -6.04
CA ARG A 155 17.54 -7.01 -5.37
C ARG A 155 18.83 -6.33 -4.98
N ARG A 156 19.28 -5.30 -5.73
CA ARG A 156 20.49 -4.54 -5.36
C ARG A 156 20.38 -3.92 -3.95
N TYR A 157 19.17 -3.54 -3.55
CA TYR A 157 18.86 -3.00 -2.23
C TYR A 157 18.57 -4.08 -1.18
N GLY A 158 18.71 -5.36 -1.52
CA GLY A 158 18.39 -6.47 -0.62
C GLY A 158 16.90 -6.63 -0.34
N SER A 159 16.02 -6.18 -1.25
CA SER A 159 14.56 -6.23 -1.11
C SER A 159 14.06 -7.63 -0.70
N LYS A 160 13.41 -7.72 0.46
CA LYS A 160 12.82 -8.96 1.00
C LYS A 160 11.44 -8.70 1.56
N LEU A 161 10.49 -9.60 1.27
CA LEU A 161 9.15 -9.53 1.85
C LEU A 161 9.25 -9.56 3.39
N ASN A 162 8.41 -8.78 4.07
CA ASN A 162 8.27 -8.83 5.52
C ASN A 162 8.03 -10.30 5.96
N PRO A 163 8.91 -10.90 6.79
CA PRO A 163 8.81 -12.30 7.17
C PRO A 163 7.67 -12.59 8.14
N ASN A 164 7.03 -11.57 8.72
CA ASN A 164 5.96 -11.75 9.69
C ASN A 164 4.67 -12.16 8.99
N PRO A 165 4.17 -13.40 9.21
CA PRO A 165 2.92 -13.83 8.61
C PRO A 165 1.75 -13.07 9.23
N PHE A 166 0.72 -12.83 8.42
CA PHE A 166 -0.53 -12.30 8.95
C PHE A 166 -1.12 -13.30 9.96
N PRO A 167 -1.70 -12.83 11.09
CA PRO A 167 -2.19 -13.70 12.16
C PRO A 167 -3.09 -14.85 11.68
N ASP A 168 -4.01 -14.55 10.76
CA ASP A 168 -4.96 -15.54 10.22
C ASP A 168 -4.33 -16.46 9.17
N CYS A 169 -3.17 -16.11 8.62
CA CYS A 169 -2.45 -16.85 7.59
C CYS A 169 -1.26 -17.68 8.13
N LYS A 170 -1.07 -17.77 9.46
CA LYS A 170 0.06 -18.50 10.07
C LYS A 170 0.15 -19.98 9.70
N HIS A 171 -0.97 -20.57 9.28
CA HIS A 171 -1.06 -21.97 8.86
C HIS A 171 -0.57 -22.21 7.42
N ILE A 172 -0.31 -21.13 6.65
CA ILE A 172 0.16 -21.19 5.27
C ILE A 172 1.69 -20.98 5.28
N PRO A 173 2.47 -21.87 4.65
CA PRO A 173 3.91 -21.69 4.53
C PRO A 173 4.24 -20.49 3.62
N LEU A 174 5.25 -19.71 4.02
CA LEU A 174 5.82 -18.59 3.26
C LEU A 174 6.86 -19.05 2.24
#